data_AF-A0A0R2SYC9-F1
#
_entry.id   AF-A0A0R2SYC9-F1
#
_cell.length_a   1.000
_cell.length_b   1.000
_cell.length_c   1.000
_cell.angle_alpha   90.00
_cell.angle_beta   90.00
_cell.angle_gamma   90.00
#
_symmetry.space_group_name_H-M   'P 1'
#
loop_
_entity.id
_entity.type
_entity.pdbx_description
1 polymer ?
#
loop_
_entity_poly.entity_id
_entity_poly.type
_entity_poly.pdbx_seq_one_letter_code
_entity_poly.pdbx_strand_id
1 'polypeptide(L)'
;MDAVFLTLAEAIDGGALQAGALWALRSIPGFPPIIQTVHILGIAAIMGSVVMINLRMLGLALPSQQLFEMNTRLMPWLWWALLANAVSGGFFLFARPFRYLDNPVFLWKLAFLLPAIALSFLVYRISLRSEDIWSRTAARRITSKLAALLSLGLWIMTAMAGRWIAYAEYLYYPA
;
A
#
# COMPACT_ATOMS: atom_id res chain seq x y z
N MET A 1 -17.31 -16.15 2.90
CA MET A 1 -16.52 -15.29 3.82
C MET A 1 -15.43 -16.16 4.44
N ASP A 2 -14.21 -15.65 4.50
CA ASP A 2 -13.07 -16.39 5.03
C ASP A 2 -13.16 -16.47 6.55
N ALA A 3 -13.28 -17.69 7.09
CA ALA A 3 -13.42 -17.94 8.53
C ALA A 3 -12.31 -17.27 9.37
N VAL A 4 -11.11 -17.12 8.80
CA VAL A 4 -9.96 -16.46 9.44
C VAL A 4 -10.21 -14.97 9.69
N PHE A 5 -10.86 -14.26 8.77
CA PHE A 5 -11.08 -12.82 8.92
C PHE A 5 -12.19 -12.52 9.92
N LEU A 6 -13.18 -13.41 10.02
CA LEU A 6 -14.22 -13.33 11.05
C LEU A 6 -13.65 -13.58 12.44
N THR A 7 -12.83 -14.62 12.63
CA THR A 7 -12.20 -14.88 13.92
C THR A 7 -11.24 -13.76 14.33
N LEU A 8 -10.54 -13.15 13.38
CA LEU A 8 -9.73 -11.94 13.64
C LEU A 8 -10.61 -10.75 14.05
N ALA A 9 -11.77 -10.56 13.40
CA ALA A 9 -12.67 -9.48 13.76
C ALA A 9 -13.22 -9.66 15.17
N GLU A 10 -13.66 -10.87 15.52
CA GLU A 10 -14.11 -11.25 16.86
C GLU A 10 -13.01 -11.08 17.90
N ALA A 11 -11.75 -11.41 17.58
CA ALA A 11 -10.62 -11.24 18.51
C ALA A 11 -10.29 -9.76 18.79
N ILE A 12 -10.58 -8.86 17.84
CA ILE A 12 -10.37 -7.43 18.00
C ILE A 12 -11.56 -6.80 18.73
N ASP A 13 -12.77 -7.28 18.46
CA ASP A 13 -14.01 -6.79 19.04
C ASP A 13 -14.05 -7.03 20.57
N GLY A 14 -14.40 -5.99 21.32
CA GLY A 14 -14.30 -5.96 22.79
C GLY A 14 -12.86 -5.92 23.34
N GLY A 15 -11.83 -5.99 22.48
CA GLY A 15 -10.43 -6.05 22.89
C GLY A 15 -9.79 -4.69 23.19
N ALA A 16 -8.60 -4.73 23.79
CA ALA A 16 -7.83 -3.53 24.13
C ALA A 16 -7.47 -2.66 22.90
N LEU A 17 -7.26 -3.29 21.73
CA LEU A 17 -6.99 -2.60 20.48
C LEU A 17 -8.19 -1.77 20.01
N GLN A 18 -9.40 -2.35 20.06
CA GLN A 18 -10.61 -1.61 19.72
C GLN A 18 -10.88 -0.50 20.73
N ALA A 19 -10.74 -0.78 22.04
CA ALA A 19 -10.93 0.22 23.08
C ALA A 19 -9.98 1.42 22.91
N GLY A 20 -8.69 1.17 22.69
CA GLY A 20 -7.69 2.21 22.43
C GLY A 20 -7.97 3.01 21.16
N ALA A 21 -8.37 2.34 20.08
CA ALA A 21 -8.70 3.00 18.83
C ALA A 21 -9.97 3.88 18.95
N LEU A 22 -11.02 3.37 19.60
CA LEU A 22 -12.24 4.13 19.86
C LEU A 22 -11.99 5.32 20.77
N TRP A 23 -11.18 5.14 21.82
CA TRP A 23 -10.79 6.24 22.69
C TRP A 23 -10.07 7.34 21.91
N ALA A 24 -9.08 6.99 21.09
CA ALA A 24 -8.35 7.99 20.30
C ALA A 24 -9.28 8.73 19.31
N LEU A 25 -10.14 7.99 18.59
CA LEU A 25 -11.04 8.57 17.59
C LEU A 25 -12.18 9.41 18.19
N ARG A 26 -12.61 9.13 19.42
CA ARG A 26 -13.75 9.82 20.06
C ARG A 26 -13.32 10.90 21.06
N SER A 27 -12.20 10.71 21.75
CA SER A 27 -11.79 11.56 22.88
C SER A 27 -10.80 12.65 22.50
N ILE A 28 -9.96 12.45 21.46
CA ILE A 28 -8.96 13.42 21.05
C ILE A 28 -9.57 14.37 20.00
N PRO A 29 -9.71 15.68 20.29
CA PRO A 29 -10.32 16.62 19.35
C PRO A 29 -9.56 16.68 18.02
N GLY A 30 -10.29 16.51 16.91
CA GLY A 30 -9.71 16.56 15.56
C GLY A 30 -8.86 15.35 15.17
N PHE A 31 -8.77 14.30 15.99
CA PHE A 31 -7.94 13.14 15.67
C PHE A 31 -8.34 12.42 14.38
N PRO A 32 -9.64 12.14 14.09
CA PRO A 32 -10.03 11.49 12.84
C PRO A 32 -9.55 12.22 11.56
N PRO A 33 -9.74 13.54 11.37
CA PRO A 33 -9.19 14.22 10.19
C PRO A 33 -7.66 14.27 10.19
N ILE A 34 -7.00 14.47 11.34
CA ILE A 34 -5.53 14.50 11.42
C ILE A 34 -4.92 13.17 10.97
N ILE A 35 -5.40 12.06 11.54
CA ILE A 35 -4.85 10.73 11.21
C ILE A 35 -5.18 10.33 9.77
N GLN A 36 -6.32 10.79 9.24
CA GLN A 36 -6.67 10.62 7.83
C GLN A 36 -5.77 11.44 6.90
N THR A 37 -5.36 12.66 7.29
CA THR A 37 -4.35 13.45 6.56
C THR A 37 -3.01 12.72 6.53
N VAL A 38 -2.56 12.18 7.67
CA VAL A 38 -1.34 11.35 7.72
C VAL A 38 -1.44 10.18 6.75
N HIS A 39 -2.58 9.49 6.72
CA HIS A 39 -2.82 8.38 5.80
C HIS A 39 -2.74 8.81 4.31
N ILE A 40 -3.35 9.94 3.95
CA ILE A 40 -3.33 10.44 2.57
C ILE A 40 -1.92 10.88 2.15
N LEU A 41 -1.19 11.57 3.03
CA LEU A 41 0.20 11.96 2.76
C LEU A 41 1.10 10.73 2.63
N GLY A 42 0.89 9.70 3.44
CA GLY A 42 1.59 8.42 3.30
C GLY A 42 1.27 7.73 1.97
N ILE A 43 0.01 7.71 1.54
CA ILE A 43 -0.34 7.22 0.19
C ILE A 43 0.40 8.01 -0.90
N ALA A 44 0.42 9.35 -0.80
CA ALA A 44 1.12 10.19 -1.77
C ALA A 44 2.62 9.90 -1.81
N ALA A 45 3.27 9.71 -0.66
CA ALA A 45 4.68 9.35 -0.57
C ALA A 45 4.97 7.97 -1.17
N ILE A 46 4.15 6.95 -0.88
CA ILE A 46 4.24 5.61 -1.50
C ILE A 46 4.12 5.74 -3.01
N MET A 47 3.05 6.38 -3.49
CA MET A 47 2.78 6.50 -4.93
C MET A 47 3.89 7.29 -5.64
N GLY A 48 4.36 8.39 -5.06
CA GLY A 48 5.47 9.17 -5.61
C GLY A 48 6.73 8.33 -5.79
N SER A 49 7.16 7.62 -4.73
CA SER A 49 8.34 6.74 -4.78
C SER A 49 8.20 5.64 -5.82
N VAL A 50 7.08 4.91 -5.80
CA VAL A 50 6.81 3.79 -6.70
C VAL A 50 6.73 4.25 -8.15
N VAL A 51 5.97 5.31 -8.43
CA VAL A 51 5.76 5.79 -9.80
C VAL A 51 7.06 6.29 -10.41
N MET A 52 7.86 7.07 -9.67
CA MET A 52 9.15 7.55 -10.19
C MET A 52 10.09 6.40 -10.56
N ILE A 53 10.24 5.40 -9.68
CA ILE A 53 11.11 4.24 -9.95
C ILE A 53 10.60 3.44 -11.14
N ASN A 54 9.31 3.13 -11.18
CA ASN A 54 8.75 2.30 -12.24
C ASN A 54 8.75 3.01 -13.60
N LEU A 55 8.46 4.31 -13.66
CA LEU A 55 8.58 5.08 -14.92
C LEU A 55 10.03 5.10 -15.42
N ARG A 56 11.01 5.16 -14.51
CA ARG A 56 12.42 5.05 -14.88
C ARG A 56 12.77 3.65 -15.41
N MET A 57 12.24 2.59 -14.81
CA MET A 57 12.41 1.21 -15.28
C MET A 57 11.78 0.98 -16.66
N LEU A 58 10.65 1.65 -16.93
CA LEU A 58 9.99 1.63 -18.25
C LEU A 58 10.75 2.44 -19.31
N GLY A 59 11.62 3.35 -18.88
CA GLY A 59 12.33 4.28 -19.77
C GLY A 59 11.47 5.47 -20.21
N LEU A 60 10.38 5.77 -19.49
CA LEU A 60 9.45 6.85 -19.80
C LEU A 60 9.80 8.17 -19.09
N ALA A 61 10.55 8.10 -17.99
CA ALA A 61 10.96 9.28 -17.24
C ALA A 61 12.39 9.14 -16.69
N LEU A 62 13.00 10.28 -16.35
CA LEU A 62 14.27 10.38 -15.63
C LEU A 62 15.46 9.64 -16.30
N PRO A 63 15.65 9.71 -17.64
CA PRO A 63 16.65 8.89 -18.35
C PRO A 63 18.10 9.11 -17.86
N SER A 64 18.41 10.30 -17.34
CA SER A 64 19.71 10.68 -16.78
C SER A 64 19.98 10.14 -15.37
N GLN A 65 18.96 9.64 -14.67
CA GLN A 65 19.09 9.13 -13.30
C GLN A 65 19.42 7.64 -13.32
N GLN A 66 20.29 7.20 -12.41
CA GLN A 66 20.58 5.79 -12.21
C GLN A 66 19.48 5.12 -11.36
N LEU A 67 19.04 3.94 -11.78
CA LEU A 67 17.99 3.18 -11.06
C LEU A 67 18.40 2.82 -9.64
N PHE A 68 19.68 2.53 -9.41
CA PHE A 68 20.21 2.24 -8.08
C PHE A 68 20.07 3.44 -7.14
N GLU A 69 20.52 4.62 -7.57
CA GLU A 69 20.43 5.86 -6.79
C GLU A 69 18.98 6.27 -6.49
N MET A 70 18.08 6.13 -7.46
CA MET A 70 16.66 6.38 -7.24
C MET A 70 16.08 5.42 -6.20
N ASN A 71 16.40 4.13 -6.28
CA ASN A 71 15.94 3.13 -5.34
C ASN A 71 16.42 3.41 -3.91
N THR A 72 17.71 3.73 -3.73
CA THR A 72 18.27 4.00 -2.38
C THR A 72 17.67 5.26 -1.76
N ARG A 73 17.31 6.26 -2.55
CA ARG A 73 16.69 7.50 -2.07
C ARG A 73 15.19 7.37 -1.81
N LEU A 74 14.45 6.66 -2.67
CA LEU A 74 12.98 6.64 -2.63
C LEU A 74 12.39 5.47 -1.83
N MET A 75 13.11 4.35 -1.70
CA MET A 75 12.61 3.20 -0.92
C MET A 75 12.45 3.49 0.57
N PRO A 76 13.33 4.24 1.26
CA PRO A 76 13.10 4.63 2.65
C PRO A 76 11.78 5.37 2.85
N TRP A 77 11.44 6.29 1.94
CA TRP A 77 10.15 6.99 1.96
C TRP A 77 8.98 6.03 1.81
N LEU A 78 9.07 5.06 0.90
CA LEU A 78 8.05 4.02 0.72
C LEU A 78 7.84 3.23 2.03
N TRP A 79 8.91 2.80 2.69
CA TRP A 79 8.83 1.98 3.90
C TRP A 79 8.24 2.74 5.10
N TRP A 80 8.71 3.97 5.33
CA TRP A 80 8.16 4.81 6.39
C TRP A 80 6.71 5.21 6.13
N ALA A 81 6.36 5.48 4.88
CA ALA A 81 4.99 5.79 4.50
C ALA A 81 4.07 4.57 4.61
N LEU A 82 4.55 3.36 4.32
CA LEU A 82 3.81 2.12 4.58
C LEU A 82 3.54 1.92 6.07
N LEU A 83 4.52 2.16 6.92
CA LEU A 83 4.34 2.09 8.37
C LEU A 83 3.32 3.13 8.85
N ALA A 84 3.46 4.39 8.40
CA ALA A 84 2.52 5.45 8.73
C ALA A 84 1.09 5.10 8.27
N ASN A 85 0.93 4.52 7.09
CA ASN A 85 -0.36 4.08 6.57
C ASN A 85 -0.95 2.88 7.33
N ALA A 86 -0.11 1.94 7.74
CA ALA A 86 -0.54 0.80 8.55
C ALA A 86 -1.04 1.25 9.92
N VAL A 87 -0.32 2.16 10.59
CA VAL A 87 -0.71 2.72 11.89
C VAL A 87 -1.98 3.56 11.76
N SER A 88 -2.00 4.51 10.83
CA SER A 88 -3.16 5.41 10.63
C SER A 88 -4.43 4.66 10.19
N GLY A 89 -4.31 3.73 9.25
CA GLY A 89 -5.42 2.87 8.83
C GLY A 89 -5.85 1.89 9.92
N GLY A 90 -4.91 1.45 10.75
CA GLY A 90 -5.13 0.57 11.89
C GLY A 90 -6.14 1.16 12.89
N PHE A 91 -6.08 2.45 13.19
CA PHE A 91 -7.08 3.10 14.05
C PHE A 91 -8.51 2.88 13.56
N PHE A 92 -8.77 3.05 12.26
CA PHE A 92 -10.11 2.86 11.71
C PHE A 92 -10.51 1.38 11.66
N LEU A 93 -9.57 0.50 11.30
CA LEU A 93 -9.80 -0.95 11.28
C LEU A 93 -10.15 -1.45 12.68
N PHE A 94 -9.32 -1.17 13.68
CA PHE A 94 -9.52 -1.64 15.05
C PHE A 94 -10.78 -1.05 15.68
N ALA A 95 -11.16 0.18 15.33
CA ALA A 95 -12.39 0.78 15.83
C ALA A 95 -13.67 0.11 15.31
N ARG A 96 -13.64 -0.45 14.09
CA ARG A 96 -14.80 -1.10 13.45
C ARG A 96 -14.35 -2.35 12.67
N PRO A 97 -13.87 -3.41 13.35
CA PRO A 97 -13.21 -4.55 12.69
C PRO A 97 -14.11 -5.21 11.65
N PHE A 98 -15.38 -5.46 11.98
CA PHE A 98 -16.35 -6.05 11.04
C PHE A 98 -16.57 -5.21 9.77
N ARG A 99 -16.51 -3.86 9.85
CA ARG A 99 -16.67 -3.01 8.65
C ARG A 99 -15.57 -3.25 7.60
N TYR A 100 -14.39 -3.66 8.03
CA TYR A 100 -13.24 -3.85 7.15
C TYR A 100 -13.00 -5.33 6.86
N LEU A 101 -12.96 -6.19 7.88
CA LEU A 101 -12.60 -7.60 7.75
C LEU A 101 -13.72 -8.44 7.11
N ASP A 102 -14.98 -8.01 7.22
CA ASP A 102 -16.11 -8.63 6.52
C ASP A 102 -16.31 -8.08 5.10
N ASN A 103 -15.54 -7.07 4.71
CA ASN A 103 -15.67 -6.43 3.40
C ASN A 103 -14.74 -7.12 2.37
N PRO A 104 -15.27 -7.77 1.33
CA PRO A 104 -14.43 -8.45 0.34
C PRO A 104 -13.51 -7.49 -0.43
N VAL A 105 -13.85 -6.21 -0.57
CA VAL A 105 -12.97 -5.19 -1.15
C VAL A 105 -11.71 -4.99 -0.32
N PHE A 106 -11.79 -5.18 1.00
CA PHE A 106 -10.60 -5.16 1.86
C PHE A 106 -9.68 -6.35 1.58
N LEU A 107 -10.24 -7.54 1.32
CA LEU A 107 -9.45 -8.71 0.90
C LEU A 107 -8.74 -8.47 -0.43
N TRP A 108 -9.45 -7.91 -1.42
CA TRP A 108 -8.83 -7.50 -2.68
C TRP A 108 -7.71 -6.50 -2.47
N LYS A 109 -7.90 -5.50 -1.60
CA LYS A 109 -6.84 -4.56 -1.23
C LYS A 109 -5.61 -5.29 -0.70
N LEU A 110 -5.77 -6.27 0.19
CA LEU A 110 -4.64 -7.06 0.71
C LEU A 110 -3.99 -7.93 -0.38
N ALA A 111 -4.80 -8.54 -1.25
CA ALA A 111 -4.34 -9.37 -2.36
C ALA A 111 -3.51 -8.58 -3.39
N PHE A 112 -3.73 -7.27 -3.53
CA PHE A 112 -2.88 -6.40 -4.35
C PHE A 112 -1.71 -5.80 -3.55
N LEU A 113 -1.93 -5.40 -2.31
CA LEU A 113 -0.94 -4.73 -1.47
C LEU A 113 0.25 -5.64 -1.15
N LEU A 114 0.00 -6.88 -0.72
CA LEU A 114 1.06 -7.78 -0.30
C LEU A 114 2.03 -8.13 -1.46
N PRO A 115 1.55 -8.48 -2.67
CA PRO A 115 2.43 -8.62 -3.83
C PRO A 115 3.10 -7.30 -4.24
N ALA A 116 2.43 -6.15 -4.11
CA ALA A 116 3.03 -4.85 -4.44
C ALA A 116 4.26 -4.56 -3.57
N ILE A 117 4.12 -4.81 -2.26
CA ILE A 117 5.20 -4.69 -1.27
C ILE A 117 6.32 -5.67 -1.60
N ALA A 118 6.00 -6.95 -1.81
CA ALA A 118 6.98 -7.99 -2.11
C ALA A 118 7.77 -7.69 -3.38
N LEU A 119 7.08 -7.26 -4.45
CA LEU A 119 7.71 -6.89 -5.71
C LEU A 119 8.59 -5.64 -5.57
N SER A 120 8.12 -4.62 -4.86
CA SER A 120 8.90 -3.40 -4.60
C SER A 120 10.17 -3.72 -3.79
N PHE A 121 10.05 -4.58 -2.78
CA PHE A 121 11.19 -5.09 -2.02
C PHE A 121 12.15 -5.89 -2.90
N LEU A 122 11.64 -6.79 -3.75
CA LEU A 122 12.48 -7.58 -4.65
C LEU A 122 13.25 -6.70 -5.64
N VAL A 123 12.58 -5.72 -6.26
CA VAL A 123 13.21 -4.74 -7.16
C VAL A 123 14.31 -3.97 -6.43
N TYR A 124 14.04 -3.52 -5.21
CA TYR A 124 15.04 -2.85 -4.39
C TYR A 124 16.25 -3.76 -4.11
N ARG A 125 16.01 -4.98 -3.61
CA ARG A 125 17.07 -5.95 -3.27
C ARG A 125 17.91 -6.35 -4.47
N ILE A 126 17.31 -6.52 -5.64
CA ILE A 126 18.04 -6.84 -6.87
C ILE A 126 18.89 -5.63 -7.30
N SER A 127 18.35 -4.42 -7.21
CA SER A 127 19.08 -3.19 -7.57
C SER A 127 20.29 -2.96 -6.67
N LEU A 128 20.25 -3.35 -5.39
CA LEU A 128 21.39 -3.28 -4.49
C LEU A 128 22.56 -4.20 -4.87
N ARG A 129 22.36 -5.21 -5.73
CA ARG A 129 23.43 -6.14 -6.12
C ARG A 129 24.36 -5.56 -7.20
N SER A 130 23.88 -4.65 -8.03
CA SER A 130 24.67 -3.96 -9.04
C SER A 130 23.86 -2.84 -9.70
N GLU A 131 24.52 -1.71 -9.94
CA GLU A 131 23.95 -0.52 -10.58
C GLU A 131 23.30 -0.83 -11.94
N ASP A 132 23.93 -1.68 -12.75
CA ASP A 132 23.48 -2.03 -14.10
C ASP A 132 22.74 -3.36 -14.21
N ILE A 133 22.33 -3.95 -13.09
CA ILE A 133 21.71 -5.29 -13.06
C ILE A 133 20.58 -5.41 -14.10
N TRP A 134 19.75 -4.37 -14.26
CA TRP A 134 18.58 -4.34 -15.14
C TRP A 134 18.90 -3.98 -16.61
N SER A 135 20.05 -3.38 -16.88
CA SER A 135 20.47 -2.91 -18.21
C SER A 135 21.45 -3.87 -18.92
N ARG A 136 22.09 -4.78 -18.18
CA ARG A 136 23.13 -5.73 -18.64
C ARG A 136 22.75 -6.58 -19.86
N THR A 137 21.51 -7.06 -19.95
CA THR A 137 21.07 -7.93 -21.07
C THR A 137 19.68 -7.54 -21.57
N ALA A 138 19.37 -7.86 -22.83
CA ALA A 138 18.05 -7.62 -23.41
C ALA A 138 16.93 -8.27 -22.57
N ALA A 139 17.14 -9.52 -22.14
CA ALA A 139 16.20 -10.23 -21.27
C ALA A 139 15.93 -9.48 -19.97
N ARG A 140 16.96 -8.97 -19.29
CA ARG A 140 16.79 -8.21 -18.03
C ARG A 140 16.09 -6.87 -18.22
N ARG A 141 16.27 -6.21 -19.37
CA ARG A 141 15.52 -5.00 -19.71
C ARG A 141 14.03 -5.30 -19.84
N ILE A 142 13.66 -6.40 -20.49
CA ILE A 142 12.26 -6.83 -20.61
C ILE A 142 11.68 -7.17 -19.24
N THR A 143 12.39 -7.97 -18.43
CA THR A 143 11.94 -8.31 -17.06
C THR A 143 11.75 -7.05 -16.21
N SER A 144 12.65 -6.07 -16.30
CA SER A 144 12.53 -4.79 -15.61
C SER A 144 11.23 -4.07 -16.00
N LYS A 145 10.94 -3.97 -17.31
CA LYS A 145 9.72 -3.32 -17.79
C LYS A 145 8.45 -4.05 -17.34
N LEU A 146 8.42 -5.38 -17.40
CA LEU A 146 7.29 -6.18 -16.94
C LEU A 146 7.07 -6.04 -15.43
N ALA A 147 8.14 -6.08 -14.63
CA ALA A 147 8.08 -5.84 -13.20
C ALA A 147 7.54 -4.45 -12.87
N ALA A 148 7.94 -3.43 -13.64
CA ALA A 148 7.45 -2.07 -13.46
C ALA A 148 5.95 -1.92 -13.78
N LEU A 149 5.47 -2.53 -14.87
CA LEU A 149 4.04 -2.55 -15.21
C LEU A 149 3.21 -3.27 -14.14
N LEU A 150 3.67 -4.44 -13.69
CA LEU A 150 3.01 -5.20 -12.65
C LEU A 150 2.97 -4.42 -11.32
N SER A 151 4.10 -3.81 -10.93
CA SER A 151 4.19 -2.98 -9.72
C SER A 151 3.20 -1.82 -9.77
N LEU A 152 3.18 -1.06 -10.87
CA LEU A 152 2.22 0.04 -11.05
C LEU A 152 0.78 -0.45 -10.97
N GLY A 153 0.45 -1.55 -11.66
CA GLY A 153 -0.88 -2.15 -11.60
C GLY A 153 -1.30 -2.50 -10.18
N LEU A 154 -0.45 -3.22 -9.43
CA LEU A 154 -0.73 -3.62 -8.06
C LEU A 154 -0.92 -2.43 -7.11
N TRP A 155 -0.08 -1.40 -7.21
CA TRP A 155 -0.21 -0.20 -6.39
C TRP A 155 -1.47 0.62 -6.71
N ILE A 156 -1.81 0.77 -8.00
CA ILE A 156 -3.04 1.44 -8.44
C ILE A 156 -4.26 0.68 -7.94
N MET A 157 -4.29 -0.64 -8.11
CA MET A 157 -5.40 -1.49 -7.64
C MET A 157 -5.53 -1.45 -6.12
N THR A 158 -4.43 -1.39 -5.37
CA THR A 158 -4.42 -1.23 -3.91
C THR A 158 -5.04 0.11 -3.49
N ALA A 159 -4.65 1.21 -4.14
CA ALA A 159 -5.19 2.54 -3.85
C ALA A 159 -6.68 2.62 -4.20
N MET A 160 -7.08 2.07 -5.35
CA MET A 160 -8.47 2.02 -5.79
C MET A 160 -9.33 1.19 -4.82
N ALA A 161 -8.91 -0.03 -4.47
CA ALA A 161 -9.60 -0.86 -3.48
C ALA A 161 -9.72 -0.13 -2.13
N GLY A 162 -8.69 0.60 -1.72
CA GLY A 162 -8.72 1.49 -0.55
C GLY A 162 -9.92 2.44 -0.54
N ARG A 163 -10.22 3.08 -1.67
CA ARG A 163 -11.37 3.99 -1.78
C ARG A 163 -12.69 3.24 -1.83
N TRP A 164 -12.74 2.12 -2.55
CA TRP A 164 -13.95 1.31 -2.72
C TRP A 164 -14.41 0.63 -1.44
N ILE A 165 -13.55 0.37 -0.45
CA ILE A 165 -13.99 -0.13 0.88
C ILE A 165 -15.09 0.76 1.47
N ALA A 166 -14.99 2.08 1.29
CA ALA A 166 -15.99 3.02 1.81
C ALA A 166 -17.31 2.99 1.03
N TYR A 167 -17.32 2.40 -0.17
CA TYR A 167 -18.43 2.39 -1.13
C TYR A 167 -18.84 0.98 -1.55
N ALA A 168 -18.40 -0.06 -0.84
CA ALA A 168 -18.69 -1.44 -1.21
C ALA A 168 -20.21 -1.70 -1.29
N GLU A 169 -21.00 -0.96 -0.53
CA GLU A 169 -22.47 -0.96 -0.54
C GLU A 169 -23.02 -0.72 -1.98
N TYR A 170 -22.39 0.13 -2.78
CA TYR A 170 -22.77 0.43 -4.18
C TYR A 170 -22.46 -0.72 -5.16
N LEU A 171 -21.63 -1.71 -4.78
CA LEU A 171 -21.42 -2.91 -5.61
C LEU A 171 -22.58 -3.89 -5.51
N TYR A 172 -23.19 -3.97 -4.33
CA TYR A 172 -24.21 -4.97 -4.03
C TYR A 172 -25.63 -4.42 -4.20
N TYR A 173 -25.80 -3.12 -3.96
CA TYR A 173 -27.08 -2.43 -4.07
C TYR A 173 -26.91 -1.16 -4.93
N PRO A 174 -26.72 -1.32 -6.25
CA PRO A 174 -26.73 -0.17 -7.15
C PRO A 174 -28.12 0.47 -7.13
N ALA A 175 -28.17 1.77 -6.82
CA ALA A 175 -29.39 2.58 -6.79
C ALA A 175 -30.02 2.73 -8.19
#